data_AF-A0A517NGH2-F1
#
_entry.id   AF-A0A517NGH2-F1
#
_cell.length_a   1.000
_cell.length_b   1.000
_cell.length_c   1.000
_cell.angle_alpha   90.00
_cell.angle_beta   90.00
_cell.angle_gamma   90.00
#
_symmetry.space_group_name_H-M   'P 1'
#
loop_
_entity.id
_entity.type
_entity.pdbx_description
1 polymer ?
#
loop_
_entity_poly.entity_id
_entity_poly.type
_entity_poly.pdbx_seq_one_letter_code
_entity_poly.pdbx_strand_id
1 'polypeptide(L)'
;MNKMLIPILFALGTAIFWGCYGPTIGNAAAPRVDGAPLWSPFKPYVFIGIAYLVIAIVGGLLMMAAKGDSFSYTGVYYPTMKWGFLAGTLGAFGAVCLTTAMMTSKGNALLVMPIVFGGAVTVTAIVSVLRLHGVASTSPMLWVGMGLTLVGVVLTAMNTPHGHAPTKPKADAAVSDTVTEAVTATPAVADDTV
;
A
#
# COMPACT_ATOMS: atom_id res chain seq x y z
N MET A 1 25.95 22.58 -7.92
CA MET A 1 24.99 21.45 -7.84
C MET A 1 23.92 21.67 -8.91
N ASN A 2 23.72 20.73 -9.85
CA ASN A 2 22.73 20.90 -10.92
C ASN A 2 21.34 21.11 -10.31
N LYS A 3 20.63 22.18 -10.72
CA LYS A 3 19.28 22.51 -10.22
C LYS A 3 18.28 21.35 -10.38
N MET A 4 18.52 20.47 -11.35
CA MET A 4 17.72 19.27 -11.61
C MET A 4 18.06 18.07 -10.73
N LEU A 5 19.21 18.05 -10.05
CA LEU A 5 19.60 16.93 -9.20
C LEU A 5 18.63 16.76 -8.02
N ILE A 6 18.23 17.87 -7.39
CA ILE A 6 17.34 17.85 -6.22
C ILE A 6 15.98 17.23 -6.58
N PRO A 7 15.23 17.69 -7.61
CA PRO A 7 13.98 17.05 -8.01
C PRO A 7 14.13 15.55 -8.36
N ILE A 8 15.22 15.17 -9.04
CA ILE A 8 15.47 13.78 -9.40
C ILE A 8 15.65 12.92 -8.14
N LEU A 9 16.41 13.40 -7.15
CA LEU A 9 16.60 12.68 -5.89
C LEU A 9 15.28 12.51 -5.13
N PHE A 10 14.42 13.53 -5.07
CA PHE A 10 13.10 13.41 -4.46
C PHE A 10 12.17 12.48 -5.24
N ALA A 11 12.27 12.45 -6.58
CA ALA A 11 11.52 11.51 -7.41
C ALA A 11 11.97 10.06 -7.18
N LEU A 12 13.29 9.81 -7.08
CA LEU A 12 13.83 8.50 -6.73
C LEU A 12 13.43 8.08 -5.31
N GLY A 13 13.50 9.01 -4.35
CA GLY A 13 13.00 8.77 -2.99
C GLY A 13 11.52 8.39 -2.99
N THR A 14 10.70 9.09 -3.77
CA THR A 14 9.28 8.78 -3.97
C THR A 14 9.10 7.35 -4.49
N ALA A 15 9.87 6.95 -5.51
CA ALA A 15 9.83 5.58 -6.04
C ALA A 15 10.22 4.52 -5.00
N ILE A 16 11.22 4.80 -4.16
CA ILE A 16 11.64 3.90 -3.08
C ILE A 16 10.53 3.75 -2.03
N PHE A 17 9.98 4.86 -1.52
CA PHE A 17 8.93 4.80 -0.49
C PHE A 17 7.66 4.11 -0.99
N TRP A 18 7.24 4.40 -2.23
CA TRP A 18 6.09 3.73 -2.83
C TRP A 18 6.37 2.26 -3.19
N GLY A 19 7.58 1.93 -3.61
CA GLY A 19 8.00 0.55 -3.85
C GLY A 19 7.96 -0.28 -2.56
N CYS A 20 8.46 0.26 -1.45
CA CYS A 20 8.40 -0.38 -0.13
C CYS A 20 7.00 -0.39 0.49
N TYR A 21 6.13 0.56 0.12
CA TYR A 21 4.77 0.63 0.63
C TYR A 21 3.97 -0.64 0.31
N GLY A 22 4.09 -1.19 -0.90
CA GLY A 22 3.32 -2.38 -1.32
C GLY A 22 3.51 -3.62 -0.44
N PRO A 23 4.76 -4.08 -0.23
CA PRO A 23 5.04 -5.16 0.72
C PRO A 23 4.62 -4.82 2.15
N THR A 24 4.85 -3.58 2.59
CA THR A 24 4.52 -3.14 3.95
C THR A 24 3.02 -3.18 4.23
N ILE A 25 2.18 -2.72 3.29
CA ILE A 25 0.71 -2.80 3.45
C ILE A 25 0.21 -4.23 3.30
N GLY A 26 0.92 -5.08 2.53
CA GLY A 26 0.68 -6.52 2.48
C GLY A 26 0.78 -7.19 3.85
N ASN A 27 1.71 -6.76 4.71
CA ASN A 27 1.83 -7.27 6.09
C ASN A 27 0.62 -6.91 6.96
N ALA A 28 -0.15 -5.88 6.61
CA ALA A 28 -1.38 -5.50 7.31
C ALA A 28 -2.62 -6.20 6.75
N ALA A 29 -2.47 -7.10 5.76
CA ALA A 29 -3.56 -7.88 5.21
C ALA A 29 -4.22 -8.75 6.29
N ALA A 30 -5.55 -8.82 6.28
CA ALA A 30 -6.29 -9.61 7.24
C ALA A 30 -6.06 -11.11 7.00
N PRO A 31 -5.63 -11.88 8.03
CA PRO A 31 -5.74 -13.32 8.02
C PRO A 31 -7.20 -13.72 7.80
N ARG A 32 -7.41 -14.85 7.11
CA ARG A 32 -8.74 -15.44 6.98
C ARG A 32 -8.94 -16.50 8.04
N VAL A 33 -10.02 -16.35 8.80
CA VAL A 33 -10.51 -17.30 9.80
C VAL A 33 -11.93 -17.65 9.37
N ASP A 34 -12.21 -18.95 9.24
CA ASP A 34 -13.52 -19.47 8.79
C ASP A 34 -14.01 -18.89 7.45
N GLY A 35 -13.07 -18.67 6.51
CA GLY A 35 -13.36 -18.14 5.18
C GLY A 35 -13.56 -16.62 5.11
N ALA A 36 -13.63 -15.92 6.25
CA ALA A 36 -13.81 -14.47 6.32
C ALA A 36 -12.52 -13.75 6.76
N PRO A 37 -12.21 -12.56 6.20
CA PRO A 37 -11.12 -11.73 6.70
C PRO A 37 -11.45 -11.17 8.10
N LEU A 38 -10.49 -11.24 9.03
CA LEU A 38 -10.66 -10.71 10.39
C LEU A 38 -10.89 -9.19 10.46
N TRP A 39 -10.43 -8.44 9.46
CA TRP A 39 -10.68 -7.00 9.35
C TRP A 39 -10.78 -6.56 7.90
N SER A 40 -11.47 -5.43 7.70
CA SER A 40 -11.59 -4.80 6.39
C SER A 40 -10.33 -4.02 6.01
N PRO A 41 -10.17 -3.65 4.72
CA PRO A 41 -9.07 -2.80 4.29
C PRO A 41 -9.01 -1.43 4.98
N PHE A 42 -10.12 -1.00 5.56
CA PHE A 42 -10.22 0.29 6.23
C PHE A 42 -9.47 0.33 7.57
N LYS A 43 -9.24 -0.81 8.22
CA LYS A 43 -8.54 -0.86 9.52
C LYS A 43 -7.10 -0.32 9.44
N PRO A 44 -6.23 -0.81 8.52
CA PRO A 44 -4.92 -0.17 8.30
C PRO A 44 -5.02 1.17 7.56
N TYR A 45 -6.06 1.39 6.73
CA TYR A 45 -6.24 2.67 6.04
C TYR A 45 -6.34 3.86 7.01
N VAL A 46 -6.99 3.68 8.17
CA VAL A 46 -7.05 4.73 9.22
C VAL A 46 -5.64 5.15 9.66
N PHE A 47 -4.73 4.20 9.90
CA PHE A 47 -3.36 4.51 10.31
C PHE A 47 -2.51 5.09 9.17
N ILE A 48 -2.78 4.72 7.91
CA ILE A 48 -2.21 5.41 6.74
C ILE A 48 -2.66 6.89 6.75
N GLY A 49 -3.95 7.14 6.99
CA GLY A 49 -4.51 8.49 7.09
C GLY A 49 -3.87 9.31 8.22
N ILE A 50 -3.67 8.71 9.40
CA ILE A 50 -2.97 9.36 10.52
C ILE A 50 -1.53 9.71 10.13
N ALA A 51 -0.80 8.80 9.49
CA ALA A 51 0.56 9.07 9.03
C ALA A 51 0.58 10.22 8.01
N TYR A 52 -0.39 10.27 7.10
CA TYR A 52 -0.52 11.38 6.14
C TYR A 52 -0.82 12.70 6.84
N LEU A 53 -1.72 12.72 7.83
CA LEU A 53 -2.02 13.92 8.61
C LEU A 53 -0.76 14.45 9.30
N VAL A 54 -0.04 13.58 10.00
CA VAL A 54 1.18 13.96 10.74
C VAL A 54 2.25 14.46 9.78
N ILE A 55 2.59 13.70 8.74
CA ILE A 55 3.71 14.04 7.86
C ILE A 55 3.35 15.24 6.96
N ALA A 56 2.15 15.27 6.38
CA ALA A 56 1.76 16.33 5.45
C ALA A 56 1.53 17.67 6.17
N ILE A 57 0.87 17.66 7.33
CA ILE A 57 0.60 18.90 8.07
C ILE A 57 1.84 19.32 8.86
N VAL A 58 2.32 18.49 9.79
CA VAL A 58 3.44 18.88 10.67
C VAL A 58 4.71 19.04 9.84
N GLY A 59 5.03 18.08 8.97
CA GLY A 59 6.21 18.17 8.10
C GLY A 59 6.14 19.34 7.14
N GLY A 60 4.95 19.62 6.56
CA GLY A 60 4.73 20.79 5.70
C GLY A 60 4.98 22.11 6.43
N LEU A 61 4.37 22.28 7.61
CA LEU A 61 4.53 23.49 8.42
C LEU A 61 5.97 23.69 8.91
N LEU A 62 6.66 22.62 9.31
CA LEU A 62 8.08 22.69 9.69
C LEU A 62 8.96 23.12 8.51
N MET A 63 8.69 22.61 7.32
CA MET A 63 9.45 22.98 6.12
C MET A 63 9.14 24.42 5.65
N MET A 64 7.91 24.90 5.84
CA MET A 64 7.56 26.31 5.64
C MET A 64 8.35 27.20 6.61
N ALA A 65 8.38 26.85 7.89
CA ALA A 65 9.16 27.57 8.90
C ALA A 65 10.66 27.60 8.55
N ALA A 66 11.24 26.43 8.20
CA ALA A 66 12.65 26.31 7.84
C ALA A 66 13.04 27.09 6.58
N LYS A 67 12.09 27.28 5.65
CA LYS A 67 12.29 28.05 4.42
C LYS A 67 11.92 29.53 4.56
N GLY A 68 11.41 29.97 5.72
CA GLY A 68 10.96 31.34 5.94
C GLY A 68 9.72 31.72 5.15
N ASP A 69 8.83 30.76 4.86
CA ASP A 69 7.61 30.99 4.10
C ASP A 69 6.50 31.62 4.94
N SER A 70 5.55 32.28 4.29
CA SER A 70 4.38 32.87 4.93
C SER A 70 3.36 31.80 5.31
N PHE A 71 2.80 31.89 6.51
CA PHE A 71 1.66 31.07 6.93
C PHE A 71 0.31 31.66 6.50
N SER A 72 0.32 32.75 5.72
CA SER A 72 -0.89 33.33 5.14
C SER A 72 -1.31 32.57 3.89
N TYR A 73 -2.58 32.16 3.84
CA TYR A 73 -3.18 31.50 2.68
C TYR A 73 -4.20 32.39 1.94
N THR A 74 -4.16 33.71 2.18
CA THR A 74 -5.06 34.68 1.55
C THR A 74 -4.37 35.43 0.39
N GLY A 75 -5.16 36.12 -0.44
CA GLY A 75 -4.65 36.92 -1.56
C GLY A 75 -3.87 36.08 -2.57
N VAL A 76 -2.61 36.45 -2.82
CA VAL A 76 -1.72 35.77 -3.78
C VAL A 76 -1.45 34.31 -3.41
N TYR A 77 -1.57 33.95 -2.12
CA TYR A 77 -1.34 32.59 -1.64
C TYR A 77 -2.59 31.68 -1.73
N TYR A 78 -3.77 32.22 -2.02
CA TYR A 78 -5.00 31.43 -2.12
C TYR A 78 -4.92 30.22 -3.09
N PRO A 79 -4.22 30.30 -4.25
CA PRO A 79 -4.04 29.16 -5.12
C PRO A 79 -3.30 27.98 -4.47
N THR A 80 -2.37 28.24 -3.53
CA THR A 80 -1.62 27.16 -2.86
C THR A 80 -2.55 26.33 -1.99
N MET A 81 -3.46 26.99 -1.25
CA MET A 81 -4.50 26.32 -0.46
C MET A 81 -5.49 25.57 -1.37
N LYS A 82 -6.03 26.24 -2.41
CA LYS A 82 -7.05 25.65 -3.28
C LYS A 82 -6.54 24.42 -4.03
N TRP A 83 -5.40 24.54 -4.72
CA TRP A 83 -4.85 23.44 -5.51
C TRP A 83 -4.18 22.39 -4.64
N GLY A 84 -3.57 22.78 -3.52
CA GLY A 84 -3.04 21.85 -2.53
C GLY A 84 -4.15 20.97 -1.95
N PHE A 85 -5.29 21.55 -1.56
CA PHE A 85 -6.43 20.81 -1.04
C PHE A 85 -7.05 19.87 -2.09
N LEU A 86 -7.23 20.35 -3.33
CA LEU A 86 -7.77 19.53 -4.41
C LEU A 86 -6.83 18.35 -4.75
N ALA A 87 -5.53 18.62 -4.84
CA ALA A 87 -4.52 17.56 -5.06
C ALA A 87 -4.52 16.54 -3.90
N GLY A 88 -4.59 17.02 -2.65
CA GLY A 88 -4.69 16.16 -1.47
C GLY A 88 -5.95 15.29 -1.47
N THR A 89 -7.09 15.84 -1.91
CA THR A 89 -8.35 15.12 -2.04
C THR A 89 -8.23 13.99 -3.07
N LEU A 90 -7.68 14.27 -4.26
CA LEU A 90 -7.42 13.25 -5.29
C LEU A 90 -6.47 12.16 -4.77
N GLY A 91 -5.43 12.55 -4.03
CA GLY A 91 -4.50 11.61 -3.38
C GLY A 91 -5.19 10.72 -2.33
N ALA A 92 -6.07 11.29 -1.49
CA ALA A 92 -6.80 10.57 -0.47
C ALA A 92 -7.73 9.50 -1.08
N PHE A 93 -8.51 9.86 -2.12
CA PHE A 93 -9.33 8.90 -2.86
C PHE A 93 -8.47 7.83 -3.54
N GLY A 94 -7.34 8.21 -4.15
CA GLY A 94 -6.38 7.27 -4.70
C GLY A 94 -5.86 6.27 -3.66
N ALA A 95 -5.57 6.72 -2.43
CA ALA A 95 -5.12 5.88 -1.34
C ALA A 95 -6.21 4.90 -0.86
N VAL A 96 -7.49 5.30 -0.85
CA VAL A 96 -8.62 4.38 -0.58
C VAL A 96 -8.65 3.27 -1.63
N CYS A 97 -8.61 3.65 -2.91
CA CYS A 97 -8.65 2.71 -4.02
C CYS A 97 -7.48 1.73 -3.98
N LEU A 98 -6.26 2.24 -3.77
CA LEU A 98 -5.06 1.43 -3.67
C LEU A 98 -5.11 0.47 -2.49
N THR A 99 -5.45 0.94 -1.29
CA THR A 99 -5.51 0.09 -0.09
C THR A 99 -6.55 -1.01 -0.26
N THR A 100 -7.71 -0.67 -0.83
CA THR A 100 -8.77 -1.65 -1.12
C THR A 100 -8.32 -2.67 -2.16
N ALA A 101 -7.68 -2.23 -3.26
CA ALA A 101 -7.17 -3.12 -4.30
C ALA A 101 -6.11 -4.09 -3.75
N MET A 102 -5.15 -3.57 -2.98
CA MET A 102 -4.08 -4.34 -2.34
C MET A 102 -4.63 -5.41 -1.39
N MET A 103 -5.61 -5.07 -0.57
CA MET A 103 -6.11 -5.99 0.45
C MET A 103 -7.14 -6.98 -0.11
N THR A 104 -7.83 -6.62 -1.20
CA THR A 104 -8.71 -7.54 -1.93
C THR A 104 -7.91 -8.54 -2.77
N SER A 105 -6.74 -8.14 -3.28
CA SER A 105 -5.83 -8.99 -4.05
C SER A 105 -4.94 -9.91 -3.17
N LYS A 106 -5.26 -10.06 -1.87
CA LYS A 106 -4.46 -10.79 -0.87
C LYS A 106 -3.03 -10.24 -0.70
N GLY A 107 -2.84 -8.94 -0.85
CA GLY A 107 -1.53 -8.30 -0.73
C GLY A 107 -0.63 -8.50 -1.94
N ASN A 108 -1.20 -8.84 -3.11
CA ASN A 108 -0.43 -8.94 -4.36
C ASN A 108 -0.02 -7.55 -4.86
N ALA A 109 0.95 -6.96 -4.16
CA ALA A 109 1.60 -5.69 -4.49
C ALA A 109 2.19 -5.72 -5.91
N LEU A 110 2.63 -6.90 -6.32
CA LEU A 110 3.34 -7.13 -7.56
C LEU A 110 2.45 -6.92 -8.78
N LEU A 111 1.14 -7.19 -8.65
CA LEU A 111 0.15 -6.90 -9.69
C LEU A 111 -0.39 -5.47 -9.59
N VAL A 112 -0.72 -5.01 -8.38
CA VAL A 112 -1.43 -3.73 -8.20
C VAL A 112 -0.51 -2.54 -8.43
N MET A 113 0.76 -2.59 -8.00
CA MET A 113 1.66 -1.44 -8.09
C MET A 113 1.99 -1.03 -9.53
N PRO A 114 2.37 -1.95 -10.45
CA PRO A 114 2.59 -1.57 -11.85
C PRO A 114 1.36 -0.94 -12.49
N ILE A 115 0.16 -1.48 -12.23
CA ILE A 115 -1.10 -0.96 -12.79
C ILE A 115 -1.34 0.48 -12.31
N VAL A 116 -1.19 0.73 -11.01
CA VAL A 116 -1.46 2.05 -10.43
C VAL A 116 -0.44 3.09 -10.91
N PHE A 117 0.86 2.78 -10.85
CA PHE A 117 1.89 3.77 -11.24
C PHE A 117 1.98 3.97 -12.75
N GLY A 118 1.91 2.90 -13.54
CA GLY A 118 1.89 3.03 -14.99
C GLY A 118 0.62 3.72 -15.48
N GLY A 119 -0.54 3.37 -14.93
CA GLY A 119 -1.81 4.03 -15.21
C GLY A 119 -1.78 5.52 -14.85
N ALA A 120 -1.21 5.91 -13.71
CA ALA A 120 -1.10 7.31 -13.31
C ALA A 120 -0.28 8.14 -14.30
N VAL A 121 0.84 7.60 -14.81
CA VAL A 121 1.65 8.26 -15.85
C VAL A 121 0.85 8.43 -17.14
N THR A 122 0.12 7.39 -17.57
CA THR A 122 -0.74 7.46 -18.77
C THR A 122 -1.86 8.48 -18.62
N VAL A 123 -2.57 8.51 -17.48
CA VAL A 123 -3.64 9.49 -17.22
C VAL A 123 -3.07 10.91 -17.22
N THR A 124 -1.89 11.12 -16.64
CA THR A 124 -1.23 12.43 -16.64
C THR A 124 -0.91 12.90 -18.06
N ALA A 125 -0.42 12.00 -18.91
CA ALA A 125 -0.17 12.30 -20.32
C ALA A 125 -1.46 12.69 -21.06
N ILE A 126 -2.54 11.92 -20.89
CA ILE A 126 -3.84 12.21 -21.51
C ILE A 126 -4.39 13.56 -21.04
N VAL A 127 -4.39 13.83 -19.74
CA VAL A 127 -4.85 15.12 -19.18
C VAL A 127 -4.02 16.27 -19.76
N SER A 128 -2.72 16.08 -19.95
CA SER A 128 -1.83 17.07 -20.55
C SER A 128 -2.18 17.34 -22.01
N VAL A 129 -2.40 16.29 -22.82
CA VAL A 129 -2.84 16.42 -24.22
C VAL A 129 -4.19 17.15 -24.30
N LEU A 130 -5.15 16.79 -23.45
CA LEU A 130 -6.47 17.42 -23.42
C LEU A 130 -6.41 18.89 -23.02
N ARG A 131 -5.57 19.26 -22.04
CA ARG A 131 -5.41 20.65 -21.61
C ARG A 131 -4.66 21.52 -22.62
N LEU A 132 -3.74 20.93 -23.39
CA LEU A 132 -2.91 21.62 -24.38
C LEU A 132 -3.44 21.46 -25.81
N HIS A 133 -4.63 20.86 -25.97
CA HIS A 133 -5.21 20.57 -27.27
C HIS A 133 -5.44 21.86 -28.06
N GLY A 134 -4.79 21.98 -29.22
CA GLY A 134 -4.84 23.17 -30.07
C GLY A 134 -3.80 24.26 -29.78
N VAL A 135 -3.00 24.12 -28.70
CA VAL A 135 -1.97 25.10 -28.30
C VAL A 135 -0.56 24.54 -28.48
N ALA A 136 -0.39 23.22 -28.41
CA ALA A 136 0.89 22.54 -28.60
C ALA A 136 0.74 21.34 -29.55
N SER A 137 1.75 21.12 -30.40
CA SER A 137 1.81 19.93 -31.25
C SER A 137 2.07 18.69 -30.38
N THR A 138 1.13 17.73 -30.38
CA THR A 138 1.32 16.46 -29.68
C THR A 138 2.26 15.58 -30.48
N SER A 139 3.43 15.28 -29.93
CA SER A 139 4.39 14.38 -30.59
C SER A 139 3.83 12.97 -30.69
N PRO A 140 3.87 12.31 -31.87
CA PRO A 140 3.45 10.91 -32.02
C PRO A 140 4.19 9.94 -31.07
N MET A 141 5.42 10.29 -30.65
CA MET A 141 6.20 9.49 -29.70
C MET A 141 5.54 9.39 -28.31
N LEU A 142 4.66 10.31 -27.94
CA LEU A 142 3.91 10.24 -26.69
C LEU A 142 3.04 8.97 -26.64
N TRP A 143 2.33 8.69 -27.74
CA TRP A 143 1.47 7.51 -27.86
C TRP A 143 2.28 6.22 -27.85
N VAL A 144 3.46 6.23 -28.46
CA VAL A 144 4.42 5.11 -28.40
C VAL A 144 4.89 4.88 -26.95
N GLY A 145 5.26 5.94 -26.23
CA GLY A 145 5.66 5.86 -24.83
C GLY A 145 4.55 5.34 -23.91
N MET A 146 3.30 5.73 -24.17
CA MET A 146 2.13 5.17 -23.47
C MET A 146 1.94 3.68 -23.77
N GLY A 147 2.06 3.27 -25.03
CA GLY A 147 2.00 1.85 -25.42
C GLY A 147 3.10 1.03 -24.74
N LEU A 148 4.32 1.55 -24.70
CA LEU A 148 5.44 0.89 -24.04
C LEU A 148 5.25 0.80 -22.52
N THR A 149 4.67 1.85 -21.90
CA THR A 149 4.31 1.84 -20.48
C THR A 149 3.30 0.73 -20.21
N LEU A 150 2.24 0.60 -21.03
CA LEU A 150 1.25 -0.46 -20.91
C LEU A 150 1.89 -1.85 -21.01
N VAL A 151 2.73 -2.07 -22.01
CA VAL A 151 3.47 -3.34 -22.17
C VAL A 151 4.35 -3.61 -20.95
N GLY A 152 5.10 -2.61 -20.47
CA GLY A 152 5.94 -2.74 -19.29
C GLY A 152 5.14 -3.10 -18.03
N VAL A 153 3.98 -2.48 -17.83
CA VAL A 153 3.06 -2.79 -16.74
C VAL A 153 2.58 -4.23 -16.82
N VAL A 154 2.12 -4.68 -17.99
CA VAL A 154 1.62 -6.04 -18.20
C VAL A 154 2.73 -7.07 -17.97
N LEU A 155 3.90 -6.86 -18.56
CA LEU A 155 5.04 -7.75 -18.38
C LEU A 155 5.47 -7.82 -16.91
N THR A 156 5.51 -6.69 -16.22
CA THR A 156 5.86 -6.66 -14.80
C THR A 156 4.81 -7.41 -13.98
N ALA A 157 3.52 -7.12 -14.17
CA ALA A 157 2.44 -7.77 -13.43
C ALA A 157 2.40 -9.29 -13.67
N MET A 158 2.68 -9.75 -14.90
CA MET A 158 2.67 -11.18 -15.25
C MET A 158 3.92 -11.94 -14.78
N ASN A 159 5.10 -11.32 -14.82
CA ASN A 159 6.37 -12.01 -14.59
C ASN A 159 6.95 -11.80 -13.18
N THR A 160 6.38 -10.93 -12.36
CA THR A 160 6.89 -10.75 -11.00
C THR A 160 6.55 -11.98 -10.14
N PRO A 161 7.55 -12.63 -9.50
CA PRO A 161 7.32 -13.89 -8.77
C PRO A 161 6.35 -13.72 -7.61
N HIS A 162 5.27 -14.49 -7.62
CA HIS A 162 4.31 -14.52 -6.53
C HIS A 162 4.91 -15.36 -5.39
N GLY A 163 5.23 -14.75 -4.26
CA GLY A 163 5.70 -15.47 -3.09
C GLY A 163 4.68 -16.54 -2.70
N HIS A 164 5.10 -17.81 -2.73
CA HIS A 164 4.30 -18.90 -2.18
C HIS A 164 4.04 -18.57 -0.71
N ALA A 165 2.78 -18.64 -0.28
CA ALA A 165 2.47 -18.56 1.14
C ALA A 165 3.38 -19.55 1.89
N PRO A 166 4.01 -19.16 3.01
CA PRO A 166 4.81 -20.09 3.79
C PRO A 166 3.97 -21.32 4.07
N THR A 167 4.46 -22.48 3.62
CA THR A 167 3.87 -23.79 3.92
C THR A 167 3.70 -23.84 5.43
N LYS A 168 2.44 -23.84 5.88
CA LYS A 168 2.10 -24.06 7.29
C LYS A 168 2.89 -25.29 7.74
N PRO A 169 3.73 -25.21 8.79
CA PRO A 169 4.35 -26.40 9.33
C PRO A 169 3.24 -27.40 9.56
N LYS A 170 3.36 -28.57 8.93
CA LYS A 170 2.51 -29.72 9.21
C LYS A 170 2.67 -29.93 10.71
N ALA A 171 1.63 -29.64 11.49
CA ALA A 171 1.60 -30.06 12.87
C ALA A 171 1.73 -31.59 12.81
N ASP A 172 2.88 -32.10 13.25
CA ASP A 172 3.07 -33.51 13.43
C ASP A 172 1.98 -33.98 14.38
N ALA A 173 1.04 -34.74 13.82
CA ALA A 173 0.14 -35.58 14.58
C ALA A 173 0.99 -36.70 15.19
N ALA A 174 1.60 -36.41 16.33
CA ALA A 174 2.20 -37.41 17.21
C ALA A 174 2.44 -36.76 18.59
N VAL A 175 1.40 -36.65 19.42
CA VAL A 175 1.36 -37.13 20.82
C VAL A 175 -0.11 -37.04 21.25
N SER A 176 -0.86 -38.11 21.05
CA SER A 176 -2.10 -38.37 21.80
C SER A 176 -2.34 -39.87 21.83
N ASP A 177 -1.39 -40.58 22.45
CA ASP A 177 -1.55 -41.98 22.87
C ASP A 177 -0.66 -42.19 24.10
N THR A 178 -1.08 -41.66 25.25
CA THR A 178 -0.58 -42.12 26.57
C THR A 178 -1.51 -41.79 27.74
N VAL A 179 -2.81 -41.54 27.52
CA VAL A 179 -3.77 -41.34 28.63
C VAL A 179 -5.01 -42.22 28.41
N THR A 180 -4.82 -43.53 28.32
CA THR A 180 -5.94 -44.50 28.43
C THR A 180 -5.60 -45.74 29.27
N GLU A 181 -4.37 -45.93 29.76
CA GLU A 181 -3.98 -47.13 30.50
C GLU A 181 -3.52 -46.82 31.93
N ALA A 182 -4.37 -46.14 32.72
CA ALA A 182 -4.13 -45.96 34.15
C ALA A 182 -5.42 -45.83 35.00
N VAL A 183 -6.57 -46.33 34.51
CA VAL A 183 -7.83 -46.38 35.29
C VAL A 183 -8.46 -47.77 35.19
N THR A 184 -7.71 -48.80 35.59
CA THR A 184 -8.23 -50.14 35.94
C THR A 184 -7.31 -50.81 36.96
N ALA A 185 -7.23 -50.24 38.16
CA ALA A 185 -6.72 -50.96 39.32
C ALA A 185 -7.55 -50.58 40.55
N THR A 186 -8.66 -51.29 40.73
CA THR A 186 -9.41 -51.37 42.00
C THR A 186 -8.50 -51.96 43.08
N PRO A 187 -8.27 -51.30 44.24
CA PRO A 187 -7.78 -52.00 45.40
C PRO A 187 -8.97 -52.66 46.12
N ALA A 188 -8.86 -53.96 46.30
CA ALA A 188 -9.75 -54.76 47.11
C ALA A 188 -9.73 -54.27 48.58
N VAL A 189 -10.92 -54.36 49.19
CA VAL A 189 -11.22 -54.09 50.59
C VAL A 189 -10.32 -54.95 51.48
N ALA A 190 -9.56 -54.31 52.37
CA ALA A 190 -8.97 -54.94 53.54
C ALA A 190 -9.89 -54.67 54.74
N ASP A 191 -10.36 -55.78 55.28
CA ASP A 191 -11.21 -56.01 56.44
C ASP A 191 -10.51 -55.54 57.73
N ASP A 192 -11.24 -54.85 58.62
CA ASP A 192 -10.81 -54.55 59.99
C ASP A 192 -12.03 -54.46 60.93
N THR A 193 -11.96 -55.19 62.05
CA THR A 193 -12.85 -55.28 63.23
C THR A 193 -14.09 -56.20 63.09
N VAL A 194 -14.25 -57.28 63.86
CA VAL A 194 -14.18 -57.49 65.33
C VAL A 194 -13.74 -58.91 65.69
#